data_AF-A0A7W1F037-F1
#
_entry.id   AF-A0A7W1F037-F1
#
_cell.length_a   1.000
_cell.length_b   1.000
_cell.length_c   1.000
_cell.angle_alpha   90.00
_cell.angle_beta   90.00
_cell.angle_gamma   90.00
#
_symmetry.space_group_name_H-M   'P 1'
#
loop_
_entity.id
_entity.type
_entity.pdbx_description
1 polymer ?
#
loop_
_entity_poly.entity_id
_entity_poly.type
_entity_poly.pdbx_seq_one_letter_code
_entity_poly.pdbx_strand_id
1 'polypeptide(L)'
;MHSHQRASRDNGLPEEIAHALEHDPAFRVHTMDATGWIDPYTAQVVPTPFGMQEVAKTHLIRTRPWLKLQAKPLKELLYVRWLNYLRDNIEFVPALRVFRNGLWLNPYNGQWVSGIQLDNHQVTKRVADDLAKILAACPEAQTGRMLEKWQIETLTAQGPARSAAPEVQEMVRASGRVARAKTDFHSIRQGFLKMLHRPPRMQGHQLVVHFEPHAQISRDFYDFIDLGGGKLLLVVGDFTGIGPGAALMAGTALQVLRKIAPGHKDLVELLSNLNDELRIDLLHGCSIAIFAILLDTATNRLSCLSAGHQPALLVRPRRDNTLTRIRTPGASLGALTGPDFRKTLVPLNLQLEPGDILLIHSNGLAHAANAHDPDAGRWSVMGQCVANIKRPCAELVARVVEETKRSSDKLPDDITVLALRIKDESWLLESKE
;
A
#
# COMPACT_ATOMS: atom_id res chain seq x y z
N MET A 1 39.94 -10.61 -45.60
CA MET A 1 38.58 -10.05 -45.69
C MET A 1 37.89 -10.26 -44.35
N HIS A 2 37.49 -9.16 -43.73
CA HIS A 2 37.10 -9.04 -42.32
C HIS A 2 35.82 -9.80 -41.96
N SER A 3 35.91 -10.67 -40.95
CA SER A 3 34.78 -11.18 -40.18
C SER A 3 34.42 -10.18 -39.08
N HIS A 4 33.57 -9.20 -39.38
CA HIS A 4 32.89 -8.41 -38.37
C HIS A 4 31.68 -9.19 -37.84
N GLN A 5 31.91 -10.03 -36.83
CA GLN A 5 30.84 -10.40 -35.90
C GLN A 5 30.58 -9.17 -35.00
N ARG A 6 29.49 -8.46 -35.31
CA ARG A 6 28.91 -7.45 -34.42
C ARG A 6 28.52 -8.12 -33.11
N ALA A 7 29.22 -7.78 -32.04
CA ALA A 7 28.74 -7.99 -30.68
C ALA A 7 27.40 -7.25 -30.52
N SER A 8 26.30 -7.98 -30.34
CA SER A 8 25.06 -7.37 -29.83
C SER A 8 25.32 -7.01 -28.37
N ARG A 9 25.37 -5.71 -28.10
CA ARG A 9 25.38 -5.18 -26.73
C ARG A 9 24.02 -5.47 -26.10
N ASP A 10 23.92 -6.56 -25.34
CA ASP A 10 22.81 -6.77 -24.42
C ASP A 10 22.82 -5.67 -23.36
N ASN A 11 21.78 -4.83 -23.38
CA ASN A 11 21.56 -3.77 -22.41
C ASN A 11 20.64 -4.21 -21.24
N GLY A 12 20.28 -5.50 -21.19
CA GLY A 12 19.38 -6.07 -20.18
C GLY A 12 20.08 -6.61 -18.94
N LEU A 13 19.29 -6.89 -17.90
CA LEU A 13 19.74 -7.66 -16.74
C LEU A 13 19.86 -9.14 -17.15
N PRO A 14 20.98 -9.84 -16.84
CA PRO A 14 21.10 -11.26 -17.14
C PRO A 14 19.93 -12.07 -16.55
N GLU A 15 19.41 -13.04 -17.31
CA GLU A 15 18.25 -13.85 -16.93
C GLU A 15 18.42 -14.53 -15.56
N GLU A 16 19.60 -15.03 -15.26
CA GLU A 16 19.94 -15.64 -13.96
C GLU A 16 19.74 -14.65 -12.80
N ILE A 17 20.13 -13.39 -12.99
CA ILE A 17 20.00 -12.34 -11.98
C ILE A 17 18.54 -11.87 -11.88
N ALA A 18 17.84 -11.77 -13.02
CA ALA A 18 16.40 -11.48 -13.03
C ALA A 18 15.60 -12.56 -12.29
N HIS A 19 15.91 -13.83 -12.52
CA HIS A 19 15.32 -14.97 -11.81
C HIS A 19 15.68 -14.95 -10.32
N ALA A 20 16.93 -14.61 -9.96
CA ALA A 20 17.35 -14.49 -8.57
C ALA A 20 16.60 -13.38 -7.82
N LEU A 21 16.35 -12.22 -8.44
CA LEU A 21 15.52 -11.15 -7.84
C LEU A 21 14.11 -11.62 -7.48
N GLU A 22 13.58 -12.60 -8.21
CA GLU A 22 12.25 -13.15 -7.97
C GLU A 22 12.25 -14.29 -6.96
N HIS A 23 13.29 -15.13 -6.92
CA HIS A 23 13.22 -16.41 -6.20
C HIS A 23 14.26 -16.56 -5.09
N ASP A 24 15.41 -15.87 -5.17
CA ASP A 24 16.49 -16.01 -4.21
C ASP A 24 16.24 -15.10 -2.98
N PRO A 25 16.12 -15.65 -1.76
CA PRO A 25 15.96 -14.87 -0.54
C PRO A 25 17.06 -13.81 -0.32
N ALA A 26 18.30 -14.08 -0.73
CA ALA A 26 19.41 -13.14 -0.58
C ALA A 26 19.18 -11.87 -1.43
N PHE A 27 18.59 -12.03 -2.61
CA PHE A 27 18.25 -10.90 -3.49
C PHE A 27 17.02 -10.14 -3.02
N ARG A 28 16.31 -10.63 -2.01
CA ARG A 28 15.01 -10.11 -1.54
C ARG A 28 15.06 -9.50 -0.13
N VAL A 29 16.26 -9.28 0.40
CA VAL A 29 16.45 -8.64 1.71
C VAL A 29 16.13 -7.16 1.62
N HIS A 30 15.29 -6.68 2.53
CA HIS A 30 14.89 -5.28 2.67
C HIS A 30 15.26 -4.77 4.06
N THR A 31 15.29 -3.45 4.24
CA THR A 31 15.38 -2.80 5.54
C THR A 31 14.22 -3.23 6.44
N MET A 32 14.33 -3.06 7.76
CA MET A 32 13.29 -3.53 8.69
C MET A 32 11.91 -2.87 8.47
N ASP A 33 11.90 -1.63 7.99
CA ASP A 33 10.72 -0.84 7.63
C ASP A 33 10.24 -1.10 6.18
N ALA A 34 10.94 -1.95 5.42
CA ALA A 34 10.69 -2.27 4.01
C ALA A 34 10.78 -1.08 3.04
N THR A 35 11.40 0.04 3.44
CA THR A 35 11.55 1.24 2.60
C THR A 35 12.77 1.20 1.68
N GLY A 36 13.71 0.28 1.93
CA GLY A 36 14.90 0.08 1.11
C GLY A 36 15.19 -1.39 0.85
N TRP A 37 15.73 -1.66 -0.32
CA TRP A 37 16.28 -2.96 -0.69
C TRP A 37 17.78 -2.99 -0.38
N ILE A 38 18.29 -4.11 0.11
CA ILE A 38 19.72 -4.29 0.35
C ILE A 38 20.33 -4.98 -0.86
N ASP A 39 21.14 -4.23 -1.61
CA ASP A 39 21.83 -4.75 -2.80
C ASP A 39 22.71 -5.94 -2.40
N PRO A 40 22.48 -7.15 -2.94
CA PRO A 40 23.16 -8.36 -2.52
C PRO A 40 24.65 -8.34 -2.86
N TYR A 41 25.10 -7.49 -3.78
CA TYR A 41 26.51 -7.40 -4.15
C TYR A 41 27.25 -6.40 -3.27
N THR A 42 26.66 -5.24 -3.03
CA THR A 42 27.32 -4.11 -2.34
C THR A 42 26.96 -3.99 -0.86
N ALA A 43 25.90 -4.68 -0.42
CA ALA A 43 25.23 -4.52 0.87
C ALA A 43 24.76 -3.08 1.16
N GLN A 44 24.68 -2.22 0.15
CA GLN A 44 24.14 -0.88 0.30
C GLN A 44 22.62 -0.90 0.28
N VAL A 45 22.02 -0.04 1.09
CA VAL A 45 20.57 0.19 1.05
C VAL A 45 20.27 1.07 -0.16
N VAL A 46 19.45 0.54 -1.06
CA VAL A 46 18.87 1.25 -2.20
C VAL A 46 17.43 1.61 -1.82
N PRO A 47 17.06 2.90 -1.76
CA PRO A 47 15.69 3.30 -1.45
C PRO A 47 14.69 2.74 -2.47
N THR A 48 13.60 2.13 -2.00
CA THR A 48 12.55 1.51 -2.84
C THR A 48 11.15 2.07 -2.55
N PRO A 49 10.92 3.38 -2.70
CA PRO A 49 9.62 4.01 -2.39
C PRO A 49 8.45 3.57 -3.28
N PHE A 50 8.73 2.93 -4.43
CA PHE A 50 7.71 2.54 -5.42
C PHE A 50 7.70 1.03 -5.74
N GLY A 51 8.22 0.20 -4.82
CA GLY A 51 8.33 -1.24 -5.00
C GLY A 51 9.75 -1.71 -5.36
N MET A 52 10.08 -2.91 -4.89
CA MET A 52 11.44 -3.42 -4.89
C MET A 52 11.92 -3.85 -6.28
N GLN A 53 11.11 -4.59 -7.04
CA GLN A 53 11.59 -5.31 -8.23
C GLN A 53 12.11 -4.37 -9.32
N GLU A 54 11.35 -3.35 -9.69
CA GLU A 54 11.74 -2.43 -10.77
C GLU A 54 12.91 -1.51 -10.36
N VAL A 55 12.96 -1.10 -9.08
CA VAL A 55 14.09 -0.32 -8.56
C VAL A 55 15.36 -1.17 -8.50
N ALA A 56 15.27 -2.42 -8.04
CA ALA A 56 16.40 -3.34 -7.99
C ALA A 56 16.93 -3.66 -9.40
N LYS A 57 16.04 -3.96 -10.36
CA LYS A 57 16.42 -4.18 -11.77
C LYS A 57 17.11 -2.95 -12.37
N THR A 58 16.53 -1.77 -12.22
CA THR A 58 17.09 -0.51 -12.75
C THR A 58 18.44 -0.20 -12.12
N HIS A 59 18.55 -0.35 -10.79
CA HIS A 59 19.80 -0.14 -10.08
C HIS A 59 20.89 -1.09 -10.57
N LEU A 60 20.58 -2.39 -10.68
CA LEU A 60 21.51 -3.41 -11.13
C LEU A 60 21.95 -3.18 -12.60
N ILE A 61 21.03 -2.92 -13.52
CA ILE A 61 21.37 -2.61 -14.93
C ILE A 61 22.33 -1.42 -15.04
N ARG A 62 22.13 -0.41 -14.19
CA ARG A 62 22.95 0.81 -14.14
C ARG A 62 24.33 0.56 -13.54
N THR A 63 24.41 -0.15 -12.41
CA THR A 63 25.66 -0.28 -11.63
C THR A 63 26.48 -1.52 -12.00
N ARG A 64 25.84 -2.53 -12.60
CA ARG A 64 26.41 -3.79 -13.08
C ARG A 64 27.38 -4.46 -12.09
N PRO A 65 27.03 -4.59 -10.81
CA PRO A 65 27.98 -5.02 -9.78
C PRO A 65 28.44 -6.48 -9.98
N TRP A 66 27.61 -7.33 -10.61
CA TRP A 66 27.93 -8.73 -10.91
C TRP A 66 29.15 -8.92 -11.83
N LEU A 67 29.57 -7.88 -12.56
CA LEU A 67 30.77 -7.96 -13.39
C LEU A 67 32.06 -7.98 -12.55
N LYS A 68 31.99 -7.58 -11.27
CA LYS A 68 33.17 -7.41 -10.40
C LYS A 68 33.00 -8.04 -9.02
N LEU A 69 31.77 -8.25 -8.57
CA LEU A 69 31.44 -8.69 -7.22
C LEU A 69 30.61 -9.96 -7.27
N GLN A 70 30.78 -10.80 -6.26
CA GLN A 70 29.92 -11.94 -5.98
C GLN A 70 28.79 -11.52 -5.05
N ALA A 71 27.61 -12.11 -5.23
CA ALA A 71 26.48 -11.89 -4.32
C ALA A 71 26.84 -12.40 -2.92
N LYS A 72 26.53 -11.60 -1.90
CA LYS A 72 26.76 -11.92 -0.51
C LYS A 72 25.73 -12.95 -0.03
N PRO A 73 26.10 -13.86 0.88
CA PRO A 73 25.18 -14.84 1.42
C PRO A 73 24.07 -14.15 2.22
N LEU A 74 22.88 -14.76 2.24
CA LEU A 74 21.70 -14.25 2.96
C LEU A 74 22.03 -13.81 4.40
N LYS A 75 22.81 -14.61 5.14
CA LYS A 75 23.19 -14.32 6.53
C LYS A 75 23.91 -12.98 6.68
N GLU A 76 24.77 -12.62 5.74
CA GLU A 76 25.49 -11.35 5.76
C GLU A 76 24.54 -10.18 5.49
N LEU A 77 23.62 -10.34 4.53
CA LEU A 77 22.63 -9.33 4.19
C LEU A 77 21.61 -9.11 5.33
N LEU A 78 21.20 -10.18 6.01
CA LEU A 78 20.37 -10.08 7.21
C LEU A 78 21.11 -9.38 8.37
N TYR A 79 22.41 -9.63 8.52
CA TYR A 79 23.23 -8.88 9.48
C TYR A 79 23.25 -7.37 9.15
N VAL A 80 23.45 -7.01 7.88
CA VAL A 80 23.43 -5.61 7.45
C VAL A 80 22.05 -4.97 7.67
N ARG A 81 20.96 -5.69 7.39
CA ARG A 81 19.57 -5.28 7.69
C ARG A 81 19.43 -4.87 9.16
N TRP A 82 19.88 -5.74 10.07
CA TRP A 82 19.77 -5.48 11.50
C TRP A 82 20.71 -4.39 11.99
N LEU A 83 21.94 -4.35 11.48
CA LEU A 83 22.90 -3.32 11.87
C LEU A 83 22.40 -1.91 11.52
N ASN A 84 21.79 -1.75 10.33
CA ASN A 84 21.17 -0.49 9.93
C ASN A 84 20.00 -0.13 10.85
N TYR A 85 19.07 -1.07 11.07
CA TYR A 85 17.92 -0.82 11.95
C TYR A 85 18.35 -0.44 13.38
N LEU A 86 19.29 -1.17 13.97
CA LEU A 86 19.73 -0.92 15.35
C LEU A 86 20.42 0.43 15.51
N ARG A 87 21.19 0.89 14.51
CA ARG A 87 21.85 2.21 14.58
C ARG A 87 20.86 3.35 14.79
N ASP A 88 19.70 3.26 14.14
CA ASP A 88 18.73 4.35 14.15
C ASP A 88 17.66 4.16 15.24
N ASN A 89 17.42 2.93 15.70
CA ASN A 89 16.25 2.61 16.53
C ASN A 89 16.58 2.08 17.93
N ILE A 90 17.80 1.58 18.18
CA ILE A 90 18.09 0.90 19.45
C ILE A 90 17.89 1.81 20.67
N GLU A 91 18.16 3.11 20.53
CA GLU A 91 17.97 4.09 21.60
C GLU A 91 16.49 4.29 21.95
N PHE A 92 15.63 4.28 20.94
CA PHE A 92 14.22 4.67 21.05
C PHE A 92 13.26 3.50 21.29
N VAL A 93 13.72 2.26 21.10
CA VAL A 93 12.87 1.06 21.23
C VAL A 93 13.19 0.33 22.55
N PRO A 94 12.35 0.49 23.60
CA PRO A 94 12.66 -0.05 24.94
C PRO A 94 12.82 -1.58 24.96
N ALA A 95 12.09 -2.28 24.09
CA ALA A 95 12.15 -3.74 23.98
C ALA A 95 13.55 -4.26 23.58
N LEU A 96 14.33 -3.48 22.82
CA LEU A 96 15.71 -3.85 22.45
C LEU A 96 16.72 -3.56 23.56
N ARG A 97 16.32 -2.81 24.59
CA ARG A 97 17.20 -2.29 25.65
C ARG A 97 17.08 -3.02 26.97
N VAL A 98 16.54 -4.24 26.97
CA VAL A 98 16.40 -5.04 28.18
C VAL A 98 17.71 -5.80 28.43
N PHE A 99 18.55 -5.23 29.31
CA PHE A 99 19.82 -5.82 29.74
C PHE A 99 19.83 -6.11 31.24
N ARG A 100 20.45 -7.22 31.63
CA ARG A 100 20.61 -7.61 33.04
C ARG A 100 21.90 -8.40 33.24
N ASN A 101 22.85 -7.87 34.00
CA ASN A 101 24.11 -8.54 34.37
C ASN A 101 24.89 -9.15 33.17
N GLY A 102 25.02 -8.40 32.06
CA GLY A 102 25.72 -8.89 30.85
C GLY A 102 24.92 -9.85 29.98
N LEU A 103 23.62 -10.00 30.28
CA LEU A 103 22.65 -10.71 29.44
C LEU A 103 21.73 -9.71 28.77
N TRP A 104 21.34 -10.01 27.53
CA TRP A 104 20.36 -9.26 26.77
C TRP A 104 19.12 -10.12 26.52
N LEU A 105 17.93 -9.60 26.80
CA LEU A 105 16.69 -10.30 26.44
C LEU A 105 16.40 -10.04 24.96
N ASN A 106 16.46 -11.08 24.14
CA ASN A 106 16.07 -11.01 22.75
C ASN A 106 14.54 -10.85 22.66
N PRO A 107 14.02 -9.71 22.19
CA PRO A 107 12.59 -9.42 22.24
C PRO A 107 11.79 -10.20 21.19
N TYR A 108 12.44 -10.96 20.30
CA TYR A 108 11.75 -11.73 19.26
C TYR A 108 11.47 -13.17 19.67
N ASN A 109 12.28 -13.73 20.58
CA ASN A 109 12.14 -15.12 21.02
C ASN A 109 12.13 -15.28 22.54
N GLY A 110 12.31 -14.20 23.30
CA GLY A 110 12.27 -14.19 24.77
C GLY A 110 13.46 -14.86 25.43
N GLN A 111 14.55 -15.15 24.70
CA GLN A 111 15.74 -15.77 25.24
C GLN A 111 16.72 -14.72 25.77
N TRP A 112 17.33 -15.01 26.92
CA TRP A 112 18.46 -14.24 27.42
C TRP A 112 19.74 -14.71 26.76
N VAL A 113 20.44 -13.79 26.11
CA VAL A 113 21.69 -14.05 25.40
C VAL A 113 22.86 -13.45 26.17
N SER A 114 23.86 -14.27 26.46
CA SER A 114 25.09 -13.88 27.16
C SER A 114 26.10 -13.23 26.23
N GLY A 115 27.07 -12.52 26.81
CA GLY A 115 28.22 -11.97 26.07
C GLY A 115 27.97 -10.58 25.49
N ILE A 116 26.85 -9.94 25.85
CA ILE A 116 26.57 -8.55 25.47
C ILE A 116 26.99 -7.63 26.62
N GLN A 117 28.17 -7.04 26.48
CA GLN A 117 28.72 -6.10 27.45
C GLN A 117 28.42 -4.67 27.01
N LEU A 118 27.70 -3.93 27.85
CA LEU A 118 27.49 -2.50 27.67
C LEU A 118 28.75 -1.74 28.10
N ASP A 119 29.19 -0.77 27.31
CA ASP A 119 30.29 0.11 27.68
C ASP A 119 29.72 1.28 28.49
N ASN A 120 30.11 1.43 29.76
CA ASN A 120 29.60 2.46 30.68
C ASN A 120 28.06 2.54 30.74
N HIS A 121 27.39 1.38 30.75
CA HIS A 121 25.92 1.27 30.70
C HIS A 121 25.25 1.84 29.44
N GLN A 122 26.02 2.12 28.39
CA GLN A 122 25.52 2.62 27.11
C GLN A 122 25.61 1.56 26.01
N VAL A 123 24.70 1.66 25.05
CA VAL A 123 24.72 0.85 23.83
C VAL A 123 25.68 1.51 22.84
N THR A 124 26.82 0.87 22.58
CA THR A 124 27.82 1.35 21.63
C THR A 124 27.65 0.70 20.26
N LYS A 125 28.41 1.17 19.26
CA LYS A 125 28.48 0.52 17.93
C LYS A 125 28.85 -0.96 18.01
N ARG A 126 29.69 -1.34 18.99
CA ARG A 126 30.07 -2.73 19.24
C ARG A 126 28.88 -3.56 19.73
N VAL A 127 28.11 -3.02 20.67
CA VAL A 127 26.88 -3.67 21.16
C VAL A 127 25.88 -3.86 20.01
N ALA A 128 25.65 -2.82 19.20
CA ALA A 128 24.77 -2.92 18.04
C ALA A 128 25.23 -3.98 17.03
N ASP A 129 26.54 -4.14 16.84
CA ASP A 129 27.15 -5.18 15.99
C ASP A 129 26.86 -6.60 16.50
N ASP A 130 27.04 -6.83 17.80
CA ASP A 130 26.79 -8.14 18.41
C ASP A 130 25.30 -8.50 18.37
N LEU A 131 24.42 -7.53 18.66
CA LEU A 131 22.98 -7.70 18.55
C LEU A 131 22.53 -7.99 17.11
N ALA A 132 23.11 -7.29 16.12
CA ALA A 132 22.79 -7.53 14.71
C ALA A 132 23.12 -8.95 14.27
N LYS A 133 24.26 -9.52 14.72
CA LYS A 133 24.64 -10.91 14.43
C LYS A 133 23.65 -11.91 15.04
N ILE A 134 23.23 -11.66 16.29
CA ILE A 134 22.26 -12.52 16.98
C ILE A 134 20.91 -12.47 16.27
N LEU A 135 20.44 -11.27 15.94
CA LEU A 135 19.16 -11.08 15.28
C LEU A 135 19.15 -11.66 13.86
N ALA A 136 20.25 -11.52 13.10
CA ALA A 136 20.37 -12.14 11.78
C ALA A 136 20.32 -13.68 11.82
N ALA A 137 20.78 -14.29 12.92
CA ALA A 137 20.72 -15.74 13.13
C ALA A 137 19.40 -16.22 13.75
N CYS A 138 18.53 -15.30 14.18
CA CYS A 138 17.26 -15.61 14.84
C CYS A 138 16.12 -15.72 13.81
N PRO A 139 15.52 -16.89 13.58
CA PRO A 139 14.41 -17.05 12.62
C PRO A 139 13.20 -16.19 12.99
N GLU A 140 12.87 -16.10 14.28
CA GLU A 140 11.76 -15.29 14.79
C GLU A 140 11.96 -13.80 14.49
N ALA A 141 13.20 -13.31 14.59
CA ALA A 141 13.52 -11.93 14.29
C ALA A 141 13.25 -11.57 12.82
N GLN A 142 13.39 -12.51 11.88
CA GLN A 142 13.20 -12.20 10.45
C GLN A 142 11.78 -11.76 10.10
N THR A 143 10.81 -12.08 10.96
CA THR A 143 9.41 -11.64 10.85
C THR A 143 9.23 -10.15 11.18
N GLY A 144 10.18 -9.54 11.89
CA GLY A 144 10.08 -8.18 12.43
C GLY A 144 9.12 -8.02 13.61
N ARG A 145 8.44 -9.09 14.05
CA ARG A 145 7.47 -9.03 15.15
C ARG A 145 8.13 -9.38 16.49
N MET A 146 8.23 -8.39 17.37
CA MET A 146 8.62 -8.60 18.77
C MET A 146 7.49 -9.25 19.58
N LEU A 147 7.85 -9.79 20.73
CA LEU A 147 6.91 -10.20 21.77
C LEU A 147 6.10 -8.98 22.26
N GLU A 148 4.88 -9.25 22.71
CA GLU A 148 4.01 -8.22 23.26
C GLU A 148 4.63 -7.60 24.53
N LYS A 149 4.33 -6.32 24.78
CA LYS A 149 4.90 -5.56 25.90
C LYS A 149 4.81 -6.30 27.24
N TRP A 150 3.64 -6.87 27.56
CA TRP A 150 3.42 -7.61 28.80
C TRP A 150 4.28 -8.87 28.93
N GLN A 151 4.63 -9.52 27.80
CA GLN A 151 5.50 -10.69 27.80
C GLN A 151 6.93 -10.29 28.12
N ILE A 152 7.41 -9.21 27.51
CA ILE A 152 8.74 -8.66 27.76
C ILE A 152 8.86 -8.22 29.22
N GLU A 153 7.85 -7.54 29.77
CA GLU A 153 7.81 -7.14 31.18
C GLU A 153 7.83 -8.35 32.11
N THR A 154 7.06 -9.40 31.81
CA THR A 154 7.03 -10.65 32.57
C THR A 154 8.40 -11.35 32.56
N LEU A 155 9.03 -11.49 31.39
CA LEU A 155 10.35 -12.10 31.23
C LEU A 155 11.44 -11.29 31.93
N THR A 156 11.32 -9.95 31.90
CA THR A 156 12.23 -9.03 32.58
C THR A 156 12.14 -9.20 34.10
N ALA A 157 10.91 -9.24 34.64
CA ALA A 157 10.65 -9.42 36.06
C ALA A 157 11.15 -10.78 36.57
N GLN A 158 10.88 -11.86 35.83
CA GLN A 158 11.30 -13.22 36.17
C GLN A 158 12.83 -13.42 36.07
N GLY A 159 13.50 -12.69 35.18
CA GLY A 159 14.94 -12.78 34.97
C GLY A 159 15.41 -14.07 34.28
N PRO A 160 16.72 -14.21 34.03
CA PRO A 160 17.28 -15.22 33.14
C PRO A 160 17.02 -16.68 33.58
N ALA A 161 17.11 -16.95 34.87
CA ALA A 161 16.99 -18.31 35.40
C ALA A 161 15.54 -18.86 35.30
N ARG A 162 14.53 -18.03 35.56
CA ARG A 162 13.11 -18.44 35.49
C ARG A 162 12.53 -18.36 34.08
N SER A 163 13.00 -17.43 33.24
CA SER A 163 12.53 -17.31 31.85
C SER A 163 12.98 -18.46 30.93
N ALA A 164 14.02 -19.20 31.32
CA ALA A 164 14.44 -20.43 30.66
C ALA A 164 13.58 -21.66 31.04
N ALA A 165 12.67 -21.52 32.02
CA ALA A 165 11.82 -22.63 32.45
C ALA A 165 10.91 -23.10 31.29
N PRO A 166 10.66 -24.42 31.16
CA PRO A 166 9.88 -24.98 30.04
C PRO A 166 8.50 -24.34 29.91
N GLU A 167 7.81 -24.07 31.02
CA GLU A 167 6.48 -23.46 31.08
C GLU A 167 6.45 -22.04 30.50
N VAL A 168 7.48 -21.24 30.78
CA VAL A 168 7.60 -19.86 30.29
C VAL A 168 7.97 -19.86 28.80
N GLN A 169 8.88 -20.75 28.40
CA GLN A 169 9.22 -20.95 27.00
C GLN A 169 8.04 -21.50 26.19
N GLU A 170 7.21 -22.35 26.79
CA GLU A 170 5.99 -22.86 26.18
C GLU A 170 4.92 -21.77 26.08
N MET A 171 4.76 -20.89 27.07
CA MET A 171 3.90 -19.69 26.97
C MET A 171 4.34 -18.77 25.82
N VAL A 172 5.65 -18.50 25.70
CA VAL A 172 6.21 -17.69 24.60
C VAL A 172 6.00 -18.38 23.25
N ARG A 173 6.22 -19.69 23.17
CA ARG A 173 6.04 -20.50 21.95
C ARG A 173 4.59 -20.75 21.60
N ALA A 174 3.67 -20.89 22.55
CA ALA A 174 2.26 -21.13 22.34
C ALA A 174 1.60 -19.87 21.77
N SER A 175 1.90 -18.70 22.34
CA SER A 175 1.53 -17.40 21.76
C SER A 175 2.21 -17.17 20.40
N GLY A 176 3.47 -17.59 20.26
CA GLY A 176 4.19 -17.61 18.98
C GLY A 176 3.62 -18.58 17.94
N ARG A 177 2.97 -19.68 18.37
CA ARG A 177 2.24 -20.66 17.53
C ARG A 177 0.84 -20.17 17.17
N VAL A 178 0.19 -19.38 18.03
CA VAL A 178 -1.04 -18.64 17.69
C VAL A 178 -0.72 -17.49 16.73
N ALA A 179 0.50 -16.95 16.76
CA ALA A 179 1.02 -16.00 15.76
C ALA A 179 1.62 -16.66 14.49
N ARG A 180 2.11 -17.92 14.57
CA ARG A 180 2.56 -18.76 13.44
C ARG A 180 1.42 -19.55 12.79
N ALA A 181 0.31 -19.76 13.49
CA ALA A 181 -0.98 -19.98 12.87
C ALA A 181 -1.20 -18.70 12.07
N LYS A 182 -1.00 -18.82 10.75
CA LYS A 182 -1.18 -17.78 9.73
C LYS A 182 -1.80 -16.53 10.33
N THR A 183 -1.12 -15.37 10.31
CA THR A 183 -1.85 -14.08 10.27
C THR A 183 -3.05 -14.36 9.39
N ASP A 184 -4.25 -14.38 9.98
CA ASP A 184 -5.37 -14.97 9.29
C ASP A 184 -5.79 -13.94 8.25
N PHE A 185 -5.06 -13.93 7.14
CA PHE A 185 -5.25 -13.06 6.00
C PHE A 185 -6.67 -13.21 5.48
N HIS A 186 -7.28 -14.39 5.67
CA HIS A 186 -8.69 -14.58 5.42
C HIS A 186 -9.54 -13.75 6.38
N SER A 187 -9.33 -13.82 7.70
CA SER A 187 -10.06 -12.98 8.66
C SER A 187 -9.80 -11.48 8.49
N ILE A 188 -8.56 -11.04 8.23
CA ILE A 188 -8.24 -9.63 7.95
C ILE A 188 -8.93 -9.18 6.67
N ARG A 189 -8.87 -9.97 5.59
CA ARG A 189 -9.58 -9.72 4.35
C ARG A 189 -11.08 -9.64 4.57
N GLN A 190 -11.67 -10.59 5.28
CA GLN A 190 -13.09 -10.60 5.58
C GLN A 190 -13.49 -9.39 6.41
N GLY A 191 -12.67 -9.00 7.40
CA GLY A 191 -12.85 -7.79 8.18
C GLY A 191 -12.83 -6.55 7.30
N PHE A 192 -11.81 -6.39 6.47
CA PHE A 192 -11.66 -5.27 5.55
C PHE A 192 -12.81 -5.20 4.53
N LEU A 193 -13.18 -6.32 3.89
CA LEU A 193 -14.31 -6.38 2.97
C LEU A 193 -15.64 -6.02 3.64
N LYS A 194 -15.84 -6.38 4.91
CA LYS A 194 -17.02 -5.98 5.70
C LYS A 194 -17.03 -4.49 6.05
N MET A 195 -15.88 -3.82 6.04
CA MET A 195 -15.81 -2.38 6.27
C MET A 195 -16.25 -1.59 5.04
N LEU A 196 -16.07 -2.12 3.82
CA LEU A 196 -16.47 -1.43 2.59
C LEU A 196 -18.00 -1.36 2.49
N HIS A 197 -18.55 -0.15 2.36
CA HIS A 197 -20.00 0.02 2.26
C HIS A 197 -20.52 -0.41 0.90
N ARG A 198 -21.74 -0.95 0.87
CA ARG A 198 -22.45 -1.16 -0.39
C ARG A 198 -22.93 0.21 -0.93
N PRO A 199 -22.99 0.40 -2.26
CA PRO A 199 -23.53 1.63 -2.83
C PRO A 199 -24.96 1.90 -2.31
N PRO A 200 -25.26 3.10 -1.79
CA PRO A 200 -26.60 3.43 -1.34
C PRO A 200 -27.56 3.51 -2.53
N ARG A 201 -28.82 3.10 -2.32
CA ARG A 201 -29.89 3.32 -3.29
C ARG A 201 -30.40 4.75 -3.16
N MET A 202 -30.30 5.52 -4.24
CA MET A 202 -30.74 6.91 -4.28
C MET A 202 -31.69 7.14 -5.45
N GLN A 203 -32.65 8.04 -5.26
CA GLN A 203 -33.50 8.49 -6.35
C GLN A 203 -32.68 9.33 -7.34
N GLY A 204 -32.91 9.19 -8.64
CA GLY A 204 -32.22 9.96 -9.68
C GLY A 204 -30.75 9.59 -9.93
N HIS A 205 -30.16 8.68 -9.16
CA HIS A 205 -28.74 8.32 -9.28
C HIS A 205 -28.56 6.79 -9.37
N GLN A 206 -27.54 6.35 -10.10
CA GLN A 206 -27.05 4.97 -10.08
C GLN A 206 -25.59 5.00 -9.61
N LEU A 207 -25.32 4.33 -8.49
CA LEU A 207 -23.97 4.08 -7.99
C LEU A 207 -23.63 2.62 -8.20
N VAL A 208 -22.50 2.36 -8.86
CA VAL A 208 -21.99 1.01 -9.12
C VAL A 208 -20.56 0.98 -8.63
N VAL A 209 -20.20 -0.11 -7.95
CA VAL A 209 -18.82 -0.40 -7.60
C VAL A 209 -18.44 -1.80 -8.07
N HIS A 210 -17.30 -1.91 -8.76
CA HIS A 210 -16.58 -3.16 -8.96
C HIS A 210 -15.34 -3.13 -8.08
N PHE A 211 -15.15 -4.17 -7.29
CA PHE A 211 -14.00 -4.30 -6.40
C PHE A 211 -13.46 -5.73 -6.47
N GLU A 212 -12.25 -5.86 -6.99
CA GLU A 212 -11.59 -7.14 -7.23
C GLU A 212 -10.15 -7.08 -6.69
N PRO A 213 -9.92 -7.58 -5.47
CA PRO A 213 -8.57 -7.59 -4.89
C PRO A 213 -7.69 -8.62 -5.60
N HIS A 214 -6.47 -8.21 -5.97
CA HIS A 214 -5.43 -9.07 -6.52
C HIS A 214 -4.72 -9.88 -5.42
N ALA A 215 -4.43 -9.23 -4.29
CA ALA A 215 -3.74 -9.86 -3.18
C ALA A 215 -4.71 -10.45 -2.15
N GLN A 216 -4.18 -11.20 -1.17
CA GLN A 216 -4.98 -11.63 -0.02
C GLN A 216 -5.51 -10.43 0.78
N ILE A 217 -4.86 -9.28 0.68
CA ILE A 217 -5.22 -8.03 1.31
C ILE A 217 -5.16 -6.94 0.25
N SER A 218 -6.29 -6.26 0.03
CA SER A 218 -6.38 -5.13 -0.90
C SER A 218 -5.69 -3.90 -0.34
N ARG A 219 -5.06 -3.13 -1.22
CA ARG A 219 -4.55 -1.78 -0.98
C ARG A 219 -5.56 -0.72 -1.40
N ASP A 220 -6.45 -1.07 -2.33
CA ASP A 220 -7.57 -0.23 -2.70
C ASP A 220 -8.66 -0.26 -1.64
N PHE A 221 -9.30 0.88 -1.42
CA PHE A 221 -10.51 1.04 -0.64
C PHE A 221 -11.47 2.02 -1.31
N TYR A 222 -12.73 1.96 -0.93
CA TYR A 222 -13.75 2.92 -1.35
C TYR A 222 -14.80 3.08 -0.25
N ASP A 223 -15.56 4.17 -0.33
CA ASP A 223 -16.66 4.40 0.60
C ASP A 223 -17.75 5.32 0.05
N PHE A 224 -18.92 5.19 0.68
CA PHE A 224 -20.10 6.02 0.50
C PHE A 224 -20.52 6.53 1.88
N ILE A 225 -20.27 7.80 2.18
CA ILE A 225 -20.49 8.39 3.51
C ILE A 225 -21.60 9.45 3.40
N ASP A 226 -22.77 9.14 3.97
CA ASP A 226 -23.87 10.09 4.09
C ASP A 226 -23.51 11.17 5.12
N LEU A 227 -23.52 12.44 4.70
CA LEU A 227 -23.22 13.59 5.55
C LEU A 227 -24.50 14.28 6.04
N GLY A 228 -25.67 13.74 5.71
CA GLY A 228 -26.98 14.34 5.99
C GLY A 228 -27.32 15.48 5.01
N GLY A 229 -28.59 15.90 5.04
CA GLY A 229 -29.07 17.02 4.23
C GLY A 229 -28.94 16.82 2.71
N GLY A 230 -28.96 15.57 2.24
CA GLY A 230 -28.80 15.23 0.82
C GLY A 230 -27.36 15.35 0.30
N LYS A 231 -26.36 15.39 1.19
CA LYS A 231 -24.94 15.40 0.83
C LYS A 231 -24.35 14.01 0.98
N LEU A 232 -23.68 13.52 -0.07
CA LEU A 232 -23.00 12.23 -0.07
C LEU A 232 -21.53 12.44 -0.41
N LEU A 233 -20.64 11.88 0.41
CA LEU A 233 -19.22 11.79 0.12
C LEU A 233 -18.91 10.43 -0.52
N LEU A 234 -18.31 10.45 -1.70
CA LEU A 234 -17.78 9.28 -2.39
C LEU A 234 -16.26 9.34 -2.29
N VAL A 235 -15.61 8.22 -1.95
CA VAL A 235 -14.15 8.13 -2.00
C VAL A 235 -13.70 6.84 -2.67
N VAL A 236 -12.61 6.94 -3.41
CA VAL A 236 -11.79 5.81 -3.85
C VAL A 236 -10.36 6.16 -3.49
N GLY A 237 -9.62 5.22 -2.92
CA GLY A 237 -8.22 5.44 -2.61
C GLY A 237 -7.40 4.16 -2.70
N ASP A 238 -6.09 4.35 -2.85
CA ASP A 238 -5.10 3.29 -2.88
C ASP A 238 -3.93 3.62 -1.94
N PHE A 239 -3.46 2.59 -1.25
CA PHE A 239 -2.32 2.69 -0.34
C PHE A 239 -1.01 2.29 -1.04
N THR A 240 0.04 3.08 -0.84
CA THR A 240 1.41 2.73 -1.27
C THR A 240 2.09 1.87 -0.20
N GLY A 241 2.16 0.55 -0.42
CA GLY A 241 2.78 -0.43 0.48
C GLY A 241 2.23 -1.85 0.26
N ILE A 242 2.95 -2.89 0.67
CA ILE A 242 2.56 -4.30 0.44
C ILE A 242 2.29 -5.00 1.78
N GLY A 243 1.28 -5.88 1.83
CA GLY A 243 1.03 -6.77 2.96
C GLY A 243 0.05 -6.22 4.01
N PRO A 244 -0.05 -6.85 5.19
CA PRO A 244 -1.13 -6.58 6.15
C PRO A 244 -1.11 -5.18 6.78
N GLY A 245 0.04 -4.50 6.81
CA GLY A 245 0.12 -3.09 7.23
C GLY A 245 -0.67 -2.15 6.32
N ALA A 246 -0.72 -2.43 5.00
CA ALA A 246 -1.46 -1.61 4.04
C ALA A 246 -2.98 -1.67 4.29
N ALA A 247 -3.57 -2.84 4.54
CA ALA A 247 -4.99 -2.92 4.89
C ALA A 247 -5.31 -2.28 6.23
N LEU A 248 -4.44 -2.43 7.22
CA LEU A 248 -4.66 -1.78 8.51
C LEU A 248 -4.72 -0.27 8.31
N MET A 249 -3.80 0.31 7.53
CA MET A 249 -3.81 1.73 7.22
C MET A 249 -5.01 2.16 6.37
N ALA A 250 -5.41 1.38 5.36
CA ALA A 250 -6.62 1.65 4.58
C ALA A 250 -7.88 1.62 5.47
N GLY A 251 -7.96 0.65 6.39
CA GLY A 251 -9.02 0.57 7.39
C GLY A 251 -9.03 1.76 8.34
N THR A 252 -7.86 2.17 8.85
CA THR A 252 -7.70 3.36 9.70
C THR A 252 -8.10 4.63 8.94
N ALA A 253 -7.65 4.80 7.70
CA ALA A 253 -8.01 5.94 6.86
C ALA A 253 -9.53 6.05 6.66
N LEU A 254 -10.20 4.93 6.36
CA LEU A 254 -11.65 4.89 6.27
C LEU A 254 -12.34 5.27 7.58
N GLN A 255 -11.88 4.74 8.71
CA GLN A 255 -12.49 5.02 10.02
C GLN A 255 -12.31 6.48 10.44
N VAL A 256 -11.11 7.03 10.26
CA VAL A 256 -10.83 8.45 10.52
C VAL A 256 -11.67 9.31 9.59
N LEU A 257 -11.70 9.01 8.30
CA LEU A 257 -12.51 9.73 7.32
C LEU A 257 -14.00 9.74 7.72
N ARG A 258 -14.58 8.58 8.05
CA ARG A 258 -15.98 8.47 8.53
C ARG A 258 -16.25 9.32 9.76
N LYS A 259 -15.29 9.35 10.69
CA LYS A 259 -15.41 10.13 11.94
C LYS A 259 -15.41 11.63 11.67
N ILE A 260 -14.53 12.12 10.79
CA ILE A 260 -14.34 13.56 10.59
C ILE A 260 -15.23 14.15 9.49
N ALA A 261 -15.63 13.35 8.48
CA ALA A 261 -16.36 13.85 7.32
C ALA A 261 -17.66 14.60 7.64
N PRO A 262 -18.52 14.16 8.58
CA PRO A 262 -19.75 14.89 8.92
C PRO A 262 -19.52 16.32 9.43
N GLY A 263 -18.33 16.61 9.95
CA GLY A 263 -17.95 17.95 10.43
C GLY A 263 -17.49 18.91 9.33
N HIS A 264 -17.34 18.46 8.08
CA HIS A 264 -16.72 19.23 7.00
C HIS A 264 -17.67 19.41 5.81
N LYS A 265 -17.67 20.62 5.25
CA LYS A 265 -18.44 20.98 4.04
C LYS A 265 -17.55 21.20 2.81
N ASP A 266 -16.24 21.18 3.01
CA ASP A 266 -15.23 21.46 2.00
C ASP A 266 -14.21 20.32 1.95
N LEU A 267 -13.87 19.89 0.73
CA LEU A 267 -12.96 18.76 0.53
C LEU A 267 -11.51 19.11 0.87
N VAL A 268 -11.07 20.37 0.72
CA VAL A 268 -9.71 20.79 1.06
C VAL A 268 -9.50 20.68 2.56
N GLU A 269 -10.45 21.16 3.36
CA GLU A 269 -10.40 21.03 4.82
C GLU A 269 -10.47 19.58 5.26
N LEU A 270 -11.39 18.81 4.70
CA LEU A 270 -11.55 17.39 5.02
C LEU A 270 -10.27 16.60 4.76
N LEU A 271 -9.68 16.73 3.56
CA LEU A 271 -8.47 15.97 3.23
C LEU A 271 -7.23 16.51 3.95
N SER A 272 -7.17 17.81 4.26
CA SER A 272 -6.09 18.37 5.10
C SER A 272 -6.13 17.79 6.51
N ASN A 273 -7.30 17.74 7.13
CA ASN A 273 -7.46 17.17 8.47
C ASN A 273 -7.21 15.65 8.46
N LEU A 274 -7.66 14.95 7.41
CA LEU A 274 -7.33 13.54 7.23
C LEU A 274 -5.81 13.30 7.11
N ASN A 275 -5.11 14.15 6.37
CA ASN A 275 -3.66 14.08 6.23
C ASN A 275 -2.96 14.21 7.59
N ASP A 276 -3.37 15.19 8.38
CA ASP A 276 -2.75 15.47 9.67
C ASP A 276 -3.00 14.36 10.70
N GLU A 277 -4.22 13.80 10.73
CA GLU A 277 -4.58 12.65 11.58
C GLU A 277 -3.79 11.39 11.19
N LEU A 278 -3.70 11.08 9.89
CA LEU A 278 -3.05 9.84 9.44
C LEU A 278 -1.53 9.90 9.46
N ARG A 279 -0.95 11.09 9.31
CA ARG A 279 0.52 11.24 9.20
C ARG A 279 1.26 10.78 10.45
N ILE A 280 0.65 10.86 11.63
CA ILE A 280 1.26 10.42 12.89
C ILE A 280 1.52 8.90 12.87
N ASP A 281 0.60 8.15 12.25
CA ASP A 281 0.62 6.68 12.20
C ASP A 281 1.14 6.11 10.88
N LEU A 282 1.30 6.96 9.85
CA LEU A 282 1.85 6.57 8.56
C LEU A 282 3.33 6.21 8.68
N LEU A 283 3.66 4.98 8.28
CA LEU A 283 5.05 4.54 8.15
C LEU A 283 5.81 5.43 7.16
N HIS A 284 7.09 5.68 7.43
CA HIS A 284 7.95 6.49 6.57
C HIS A 284 7.94 5.96 5.13
N GLY A 285 7.72 6.84 4.16
CA GLY A 285 7.64 6.48 2.74
C GLY A 285 6.30 5.91 2.28
N CYS A 286 5.35 5.68 3.18
CA CYS A 286 3.97 5.36 2.81
C CYS A 286 3.15 6.63 2.55
N SER A 287 2.24 6.52 1.60
CA SER A 287 1.29 7.56 1.24
C SER A 287 -0.03 6.95 0.77
N ILE A 288 -1.10 7.74 0.84
CA ILE A 288 -2.43 7.33 0.41
C ILE A 288 -2.87 8.27 -0.69
N ALA A 289 -3.17 7.71 -1.86
CA ALA A 289 -3.81 8.46 -2.91
C ALA A 289 -5.33 8.34 -2.74
N ILE A 290 -6.06 9.46 -2.79
CA ILE A 290 -7.53 9.50 -2.66
C ILE A 290 -8.12 10.40 -3.73
N PHE A 291 -9.21 9.94 -4.35
CA PHE A 291 -10.14 10.78 -5.10
C PHE A 291 -11.45 10.88 -4.32
N ALA A 292 -11.82 12.09 -3.92
CA ALA A 292 -13.02 12.38 -3.16
C ALA A 292 -14.02 13.21 -3.98
N ILE A 293 -15.31 12.89 -3.84
CA ILE A 293 -16.41 13.65 -4.43
C ILE A 293 -17.41 13.99 -3.33
N LEU A 294 -17.69 15.28 -3.15
CA LEU A 294 -18.81 15.75 -2.35
C LEU A 294 -19.99 16.05 -3.27
N LEU A 295 -20.99 15.17 -3.27
CA LEU A 295 -22.19 15.25 -4.10
C LEU A 295 -23.36 15.87 -3.34
N ASP A 296 -24.00 16.88 -3.95
CA ASP A 296 -25.34 17.33 -3.61
C ASP A 296 -26.37 16.56 -4.43
N THR A 297 -27.09 15.65 -3.78
CA THR A 297 -28.04 14.75 -4.45
C THR A 297 -29.33 15.43 -4.90
N ALA A 298 -29.63 16.63 -4.42
CA ALA A 298 -30.81 17.37 -4.85
C ALA A 298 -30.53 18.16 -6.15
N THR A 299 -29.30 18.65 -6.30
CA THR A 299 -28.92 19.56 -7.40
C THR A 299 -27.98 18.93 -8.42
N ASN A 300 -27.47 17.72 -8.19
CA ASN A 300 -26.42 17.06 -8.98
C ASN A 300 -25.12 17.89 -9.10
N ARG A 301 -24.92 18.84 -8.19
CA ARG A 301 -23.67 19.59 -8.06
C ARG A 301 -22.68 18.77 -7.26
N LEU A 302 -21.45 18.74 -7.70
CA LEU A 302 -20.39 18.06 -6.98
C LEU A 302 -19.12 18.89 -6.94
N SER A 303 -18.36 18.70 -5.87
CA SER A 303 -16.96 19.11 -5.77
C SER A 303 -16.11 17.85 -5.84
N CYS A 304 -15.11 17.84 -6.72
CA CYS A 304 -14.10 16.79 -6.82
C CYS A 304 -12.79 17.28 -6.25
N LEU A 305 -12.06 16.39 -5.58
CA LEU A 305 -10.67 16.65 -5.18
C LEU A 305 -9.88 15.35 -5.17
N SER A 306 -8.72 15.38 -5.80
CA SER A 306 -7.71 14.34 -5.77
C SER A 306 -6.56 14.77 -4.85
N ALA A 307 -6.19 13.89 -3.93
CA ALA A 307 -4.93 13.91 -3.21
C ALA A 307 -4.07 12.77 -3.77
N GLY A 308 -3.29 13.02 -4.82
CA GLY A 308 -2.37 12.04 -5.43
C GLY A 308 -3.01 10.95 -6.29
N HIS A 309 -4.34 10.83 -6.33
CA HIS A 309 -5.04 9.82 -7.12
C HIS A 309 -5.13 10.21 -8.60
N GLN A 310 -5.25 9.20 -9.46
CA GLN A 310 -5.42 9.41 -10.89
C GLN A 310 -6.74 10.14 -11.25
N PRO A 311 -6.81 10.75 -12.44
CA PRO A 311 -8.00 11.52 -12.86
C PRO A 311 -9.22 10.64 -13.02
N ALA A 312 -10.39 11.15 -12.62
CA ALA A 312 -11.67 10.52 -12.94
C ALA A 312 -12.05 10.74 -14.41
N LEU A 313 -12.92 9.90 -14.95
CA LEU A 313 -13.45 9.98 -16.30
C LEU A 313 -14.89 10.49 -16.24
N LEU A 314 -15.14 11.65 -16.85
CA LEU A 314 -16.47 12.19 -17.03
C LEU A 314 -16.94 11.90 -18.46
N VAL A 315 -17.93 11.03 -18.58
CA VAL A 315 -18.59 10.66 -19.82
C VAL A 315 -19.89 11.45 -19.93
N ARG A 316 -20.04 12.21 -21.02
CA ARG A 316 -21.21 13.05 -21.30
C ARG A 316 -21.82 12.65 -22.65
N PRO A 317 -22.75 11.68 -22.68
CA PRO A 317 -23.28 11.12 -23.92
C PRO A 317 -23.96 12.15 -24.84
N ARG A 318 -24.45 13.26 -24.26
CA ARG A 318 -25.22 14.30 -24.95
C ARG A 318 -24.38 15.53 -25.33
N ARG A 319 -23.05 15.48 -25.20
CA ARG A 319 -22.15 16.59 -25.56
C ARG A 319 -21.08 16.16 -26.56
N ASP A 320 -20.66 17.10 -27.38
CA ASP A 320 -19.61 16.90 -28.40
C ASP A 320 -18.30 16.40 -27.76
N ASN A 321 -17.94 16.95 -26.59
CA ASN A 321 -16.84 16.42 -25.80
C ASN A 321 -17.34 15.28 -24.89
N THR A 322 -17.59 14.12 -25.51
CA THR A 322 -18.22 12.96 -24.87
C THR A 322 -17.40 12.39 -23.71
N LEU A 323 -16.09 12.61 -23.67
CA LEU A 323 -15.24 12.12 -22.58
C LEU A 323 -14.22 13.17 -22.14
N THR A 324 -14.17 13.47 -20.84
CA THR A 324 -13.22 14.41 -20.25
C THR A 324 -12.54 13.78 -19.04
N ARG A 325 -11.22 13.98 -18.90
CA ARG A 325 -10.47 13.61 -17.70
C ARG A 325 -10.60 14.71 -16.65
N ILE A 326 -11.18 14.39 -15.51
CA ILE A 326 -11.34 15.29 -14.37
C ILE A 326 -10.08 15.24 -13.54
N ARG A 327 -9.23 16.26 -13.72
CA ARG A 327 -7.94 16.42 -13.05
C ARG A 327 -8.03 17.52 -12.02
N THR A 328 -7.57 17.23 -10.81
CA THR A 328 -7.33 18.23 -9.77
C THR A 328 -5.90 18.04 -9.24
N PRO A 329 -5.15 19.12 -9.00
CA PRO A 329 -3.88 19.05 -8.28
C PRO A 329 -4.07 18.58 -6.84
N GLY A 330 -3.06 17.86 -6.33
CA GLY A 330 -2.99 17.46 -4.93
C GLY A 330 -1.88 16.43 -4.72
N ALA A 331 -1.05 16.63 -3.69
CA ALA A 331 -0.11 15.60 -3.25
C ALA A 331 -0.88 14.43 -2.59
N SER A 332 -0.29 13.24 -2.54
CA SER A 332 -0.85 12.12 -1.76
C SER A 332 -0.82 12.44 -0.26
N LEU A 333 -1.77 11.88 0.50
CA LEU A 333 -1.76 11.99 1.96
C LEU A 333 -0.48 11.34 2.52
N GLY A 334 0.10 11.97 3.52
CA GLY A 334 1.38 11.58 4.12
C GLY A 334 2.60 12.23 3.48
N ALA A 335 2.50 12.69 2.23
CA ALA A 335 3.65 13.20 1.48
C ALA A 335 4.18 14.55 1.99
N LEU A 336 3.28 15.43 2.45
CA LEU A 336 3.60 16.78 2.92
C LEU A 336 2.94 17.06 4.28
N THR A 337 3.46 18.04 5.01
CA THR A 337 2.94 18.44 6.33
C THR A 337 1.97 19.61 6.24
N GLY A 338 0.84 19.52 6.95
CA GLY A 338 -0.06 20.62 7.30
C GLY A 338 -0.25 21.67 6.19
N PRO A 339 0.24 22.92 6.36
CA PRO A 339 0.01 23.99 5.38
C PRO A 339 0.52 23.70 3.97
N ASP A 340 1.64 22.98 3.83
CA ASP A 340 2.22 22.71 2.52
C ASP A 340 1.43 21.65 1.76
N PHE A 341 0.89 20.64 2.47
CA PHE A 341 -0.07 19.72 1.90
C PHE A 341 -1.33 20.46 1.42
N ARG A 342 -1.92 21.29 2.29
CA ARG A 342 -3.15 22.05 1.98
C ARG A 342 -3.01 22.92 0.72
N LYS A 343 -1.85 23.57 0.51
CA LYS A 343 -1.58 24.40 -0.68
C LYS A 343 -1.59 23.60 -1.99
N THR A 344 -1.39 22.29 -1.94
CA THR A 344 -1.43 21.45 -3.15
C THR A 344 -2.84 21.15 -3.62
N LEU A 345 -3.84 21.26 -2.74
CA LEU A 345 -5.20 20.84 -2.99
C LEU A 345 -6.00 21.94 -3.68
N VAL A 346 -6.49 21.67 -4.89
CA VAL A 346 -7.36 22.58 -5.63
C VAL A 346 -8.61 21.84 -6.09
N PRO A 347 -9.79 22.09 -5.48
CA PRO A 347 -11.01 21.37 -5.81
C PRO A 347 -11.58 21.85 -7.15
N LEU A 348 -12.33 20.99 -7.82
CA LEU A 348 -13.05 21.31 -9.05
C LEU A 348 -14.55 21.08 -8.86
N ASN A 349 -15.33 22.12 -9.07
CA ASN A 349 -16.79 22.05 -9.00
C ASN A 349 -17.38 21.73 -10.38
N LEU A 350 -18.33 20.78 -10.42
CA LEU A 350 -19.00 20.34 -11.63
C LEU A 350 -20.52 20.26 -11.41
N GLN A 351 -21.26 20.50 -12.48
CA GLN A 351 -22.69 20.19 -12.59
C GLN A 351 -22.83 18.94 -13.45
N LEU A 352 -23.43 17.88 -12.92
CA LEU A 352 -23.81 16.72 -13.73
C LEU A 352 -25.21 16.91 -14.28
N GLU A 353 -25.39 16.51 -15.54
CA GLU A 353 -26.68 16.48 -16.23
C GLU A 353 -27.24 15.06 -16.31
N PRO A 354 -28.56 14.87 -16.52
CA PRO A 354 -29.13 13.56 -16.76
C PRO A 354 -28.41 12.81 -17.88
N GLY A 355 -27.97 11.57 -17.58
CA GLY A 355 -27.20 10.72 -18.46
C GLY A 355 -25.68 10.83 -18.30
N ASP A 356 -25.16 11.87 -17.62
CA ASP A 356 -23.73 11.98 -17.34
C ASP A 356 -23.26 10.84 -16.42
N ILE A 357 -22.05 10.34 -16.67
CA ILE A 357 -21.40 9.28 -15.90
C ILE A 357 -20.03 9.78 -15.44
N LEU A 358 -19.79 9.77 -14.14
CA LEU A 358 -18.48 10.00 -13.55
C LEU A 358 -17.93 8.66 -13.06
N LEU A 359 -16.78 8.25 -13.60
CA LEU A 359 -16.12 6.98 -13.31
C LEU A 359 -14.74 7.22 -12.71
N ILE A 360 -14.51 6.69 -11.52
CA ILE A 360 -13.20 6.65 -10.86
C ILE A 360 -12.71 5.22 -10.96
N HIS A 361 -11.45 5.02 -11.30
CA HIS A 361 -10.83 3.71 -11.27
C HIS A 361 -9.45 3.77 -10.62
N SER A 362 -9.02 2.67 -10.01
CA SER A 362 -7.66 2.49 -9.51
C SER A 362 -6.68 2.15 -10.64
N ASN A 363 -5.37 2.17 -10.31
CA ASN A 363 -4.32 1.96 -11.31
C ASN A 363 -4.31 0.51 -11.81
N GLY A 364 -4.80 -0.44 -11.00
CA GLY A 364 -4.85 -1.84 -11.40
C GLY A 364 -5.72 -2.09 -12.62
N LEU A 365 -6.75 -1.28 -12.87
CA LEU A 365 -7.52 -1.38 -14.10
C LEU A 365 -6.65 -1.01 -15.33
N ALA A 366 -5.90 0.09 -15.26
CA ALA A 366 -5.01 0.49 -16.35
C ALA A 366 -3.85 -0.50 -16.54
N HIS A 367 -3.30 -1.04 -15.45
CA HIS A 367 -2.25 -2.07 -15.53
C HIS A 367 -2.78 -3.40 -16.11
N ALA A 368 -4.01 -3.79 -15.80
CA ALA A 368 -4.63 -4.98 -16.39
C ALA A 368 -4.81 -4.83 -17.91
N ALA A 369 -5.11 -3.61 -18.36
CA ALA A 369 -5.20 -3.27 -19.77
C ALA A 369 -3.88 -3.46 -20.52
N ASN A 370 -2.79 -3.00 -19.89
CA ASN A 370 -1.44 -3.03 -20.43
C ASN A 370 -0.44 -2.90 -19.28
N ALA A 371 0.20 -4.02 -18.95
CA ALA A 371 1.16 -4.08 -17.84
C ALA A 371 2.48 -3.32 -18.12
N HIS A 372 2.81 -3.09 -19.39
CA HIS A 372 4.08 -2.48 -19.81
C HIS A 372 3.95 -0.98 -20.09
N ASP A 373 2.77 -0.52 -20.48
CA ASP A 373 2.46 0.88 -20.75
C ASP A 373 1.15 1.28 -20.05
N PRO A 374 1.25 1.82 -18.81
CA PRO A 374 0.09 2.27 -18.05
C PRO A 374 -0.73 3.36 -18.76
N ASP A 375 -0.11 4.20 -19.60
CA ASP A 375 -0.82 5.24 -20.33
C ASP A 375 -1.66 4.62 -21.46
N ALA A 376 -1.09 3.71 -22.24
CA ALA A 376 -1.85 2.90 -23.19
C ALA A 376 -3.03 2.19 -22.51
N GLY A 377 -2.80 1.68 -21.30
CA GLY A 377 -3.86 1.08 -20.51
C GLY A 377 -4.98 2.04 -20.12
N ARG A 378 -4.63 3.26 -19.68
CA ARG A 378 -5.62 4.32 -19.41
C ARG A 378 -6.42 4.70 -20.66
N TRP A 379 -5.77 4.78 -21.83
CA TRP A 379 -6.46 5.06 -23.09
C TRP A 379 -7.44 3.95 -23.46
N SER A 380 -7.08 2.69 -23.20
CA SER A 380 -7.98 1.55 -23.38
C SER A 380 -9.23 1.66 -22.49
N VAL A 381 -9.06 1.95 -21.19
CA VAL A 381 -10.18 2.18 -20.27
C VAL A 381 -11.10 3.30 -20.77
N MET A 382 -10.50 4.42 -21.19
CA MET A 382 -11.25 5.54 -21.77
C MET A 382 -12.06 5.13 -23.01
N GLY A 383 -11.46 4.37 -23.92
CA GLY A 383 -12.14 3.83 -25.10
C GLY A 383 -13.31 2.92 -24.72
N GLN A 384 -13.13 2.04 -23.74
CA GLN A 384 -14.18 1.13 -23.27
C GLN A 384 -15.35 1.85 -22.61
N CYS A 385 -15.10 2.94 -21.87
CA CYS A 385 -16.15 3.78 -21.31
C CYS A 385 -17.04 4.38 -22.42
N VAL A 386 -16.43 4.85 -23.51
CA VAL A 386 -17.15 5.42 -24.66
C VAL A 386 -17.88 4.33 -25.44
N ALA A 387 -17.24 3.19 -25.70
CA ALA A 387 -17.83 2.08 -26.44
C ALA A 387 -19.09 1.51 -25.76
N ASN A 388 -19.15 1.57 -24.43
CA ASN A 388 -20.24 1.01 -23.63
C ASN A 388 -21.21 2.08 -23.09
N ILE A 389 -21.10 3.33 -23.53
CA ILE A 389 -21.84 4.50 -23.01
C ILE A 389 -23.37 4.35 -22.99
N LYS A 390 -23.93 3.59 -23.94
CA LYS A 390 -25.38 3.38 -24.06
C LYS A 390 -25.91 2.27 -23.15
N ARG A 391 -25.04 1.50 -22.50
CA ARG A 391 -25.44 0.38 -21.64
C ARG A 391 -25.95 0.89 -20.29
N PRO A 392 -26.72 0.07 -19.55
CA PRO A 392 -26.97 0.29 -18.14
C PRO A 392 -25.65 0.45 -17.37
N CYS A 393 -25.62 1.33 -16.36
CA CYS A 393 -24.37 1.69 -15.66
C CYS A 393 -23.61 0.47 -15.11
N ALA A 394 -24.34 -0.51 -14.56
CA ALA A 394 -23.74 -1.74 -14.05
C ALA A 394 -23.10 -2.59 -15.16
N GLU A 395 -23.75 -2.69 -16.32
CA GLU A 395 -23.20 -3.44 -17.45
C GLU A 395 -22.01 -2.69 -18.09
N LEU A 396 -22.05 -1.36 -18.14
CA LEU A 396 -20.90 -0.55 -18.57
C LEU A 396 -19.68 -0.84 -17.71
N VAL A 397 -19.80 -0.78 -16.38
CA VAL A 397 -18.68 -1.06 -15.47
C VAL A 397 -18.17 -2.49 -15.65
N ALA A 398 -19.07 -3.48 -15.74
CA ALA A 398 -18.70 -4.87 -15.95
C ALA A 398 -17.93 -5.06 -17.27
N ARG A 399 -18.39 -4.43 -18.36
CA ARG A 399 -17.73 -4.51 -19.68
C ARG A 399 -16.39 -3.80 -19.70
N VAL A 400 -16.28 -2.63 -19.08
CA VAL A 400 -14.99 -1.94 -18.95
C VAL A 400 -13.98 -2.85 -18.25
N VAL A 401 -14.35 -3.46 -17.12
CA VAL A 401 -13.45 -4.38 -16.42
C VAL A 401 -13.12 -5.62 -17.25
N GLU A 402 -14.12 -6.27 -17.84
CA GLU A 402 -13.95 -7.49 -18.63
C GLU A 402 -13.04 -7.27 -19.85
N GLU A 403 -13.35 -6.26 -20.66
CA GLU A 403 -12.61 -5.95 -21.89
C GLU A 403 -11.18 -5.50 -21.60
N THR A 404 -11.01 -4.74 -20.52
CA THR A 404 -9.68 -4.31 -20.08
C THR A 404 -8.83 -5.48 -19.56
N LYS A 405 -9.43 -6.54 -19.02
CA LYS A 405 -8.70 -7.73 -18.55
C LYS A 405 -8.34 -8.72 -19.65
N ARG A 406 -8.93 -8.65 -20.84
CA ARG A 406 -8.67 -9.63 -21.94
C ARG A 406 -7.20 -9.69 -22.36
N SER A 407 -6.42 -8.64 -22.09
CA SER A 407 -5.00 -8.55 -22.42
C SER A 407 -4.07 -9.21 -21.38
N SER A 408 -4.58 -9.72 -20.25
CA SER A 408 -3.76 -10.29 -19.17
C SER A 408 -4.38 -11.53 -18.53
N ASP A 409 -3.62 -12.64 -18.49
CA ASP A 409 -4.03 -13.90 -17.84
C ASP A 409 -4.00 -13.82 -16.31
N LYS A 410 -3.34 -12.81 -15.74
CA LYS A 410 -3.27 -12.57 -14.29
C LYS A 410 -3.54 -11.10 -13.98
N LEU A 411 -4.25 -10.84 -12.89
CA LEU A 411 -4.38 -9.49 -12.35
C LEU A 411 -2.99 -9.01 -11.91
N PRO A 412 -2.52 -7.83 -12.34
CA PRO A 412 -1.25 -7.28 -11.85
C PRO A 412 -1.40 -6.52 -10.54
N ASP A 413 -2.61 -6.07 -10.19
CA ASP A 413 -2.90 -5.21 -9.04
C ASP A 413 -4.40 -5.23 -8.70
N ASP A 414 -4.79 -4.67 -7.55
CA ASP A 414 -6.20 -4.53 -7.15
C ASP A 414 -6.98 -3.67 -8.16
N ILE A 415 -8.20 -4.09 -8.49
CA ILE A 415 -9.09 -3.35 -9.39
C ILE A 415 -10.26 -2.80 -8.61
N THR A 416 -10.35 -1.47 -8.57
CA THR A 416 -11.51 -0.75 -8.06
C THR A 416 -12.05 0.16 -9.13
N VAL A 417 -13.35 0.07 -9.40
CA VAL A 417 -14.08 0.98 -10.30
C VAL A 417 -15.33 1.45 -9.60
N LEU A 418 -15.48 2.76 -9.42
CA LEU A 418 -16.68 3.39 -8.90
C LEU A 418 -17.30 4.26 -10.00
N ALA A 419 -18.57 4.02 -10.31
CA ALA A 419 -19.31 4.82 -11.28
C ALA A 419 -20.53 5.47 -10.61
N LEU A 420 -20.69 6.77 -10.87
CA LEU A 420 -21.86 7.57 -10.56
C LEU A 420 -22.53 7.98 -11.87
N ARG A 421 -23.78 7.57 -12.10
CA ARG A 421 -24.59 8.02 -13.23
C ARG A 421 -25.81 8.80 -12.74
N ILE A 422 -26.07 9.94 -13.36
CA ILE A 422 -27.36 10.63 -13.19
C ILE A 422 -28.38 9.95 -14.11
N LYS A 423 -29.47 9.47 -13.55
CA LYS A 423 -30.54 8.83 -14.33
C LYS A 423 -31.17 9.87 -15.26
N ASP A 424 -31.41 9.49 -16.50
CA ASP A 424 -32.25 10.23 -17.43
C ASP A 424 -33.59 9.50 -17.66
N GLU A 425 -34.50 10.13 -18.40
CA GLU A 425 -35.84 9.57 -18.66
C GLU A 425 -35.81 8.22 -19.39
N SER A 426 -34.70 7.87 -20.05
CA SER A 426 -34.54 6.57 -20.72
C SER A 426 -34.54 5.40 -19.73
N TRP A 427 -34.18 5.64 -18.46
CA TRP A 427 -34.20 4.62 -17.41
C TRP A 427 -35.62 4.15 -17.03
N LEU A 428 -36.66 4.96 -17.30
CA LEU A 428 -38.05 4.57 -17.04
C LEU A 428 -38.55 3.53 -18.05
N LEU A 429 -37.92 3.41 -19.22
CA LEU A 429 -38.33 2.48 -20.27
C LEU A 429 -37.75 1.06 -20.08
N GLU A 430 -36.66 0.91 -19.32
CA GLU A 430 -35.99 -0.39 -19.08
C GLU A 430 -36.65 -1.24 -17.98
N SER A 431 -37.68 -0.76 -17.28
CA SER A 431 -38.34 -1.49 -16.17
C SER A 431 -39.64 -2.20 -16.57
N LYS A 432 -39.86 -2.44 -17.87
CA LYS A 432 -41.08 -3.07 -18.41
C LYS A 432 -40.90 -4.44 -19.07
N GLU A 433 -39.73 -5.07 -18.99
CA GLU A 433 -39.54 -6.44 -19.49
C GLU A 433 -39.21 -7.44 -18.39
#